data_AF-A0A1D1V7S1-F1
#
_entry.id   AF-A0A1D1V7S1-F1
#
_cell.length_a   1.000
_cell.length_b   1.000
_cell.length_c   1.000
_cell.angle_alpha   90.00
_cell.angle_beta   90.00
_cell.angle_gamma   90.00
#
_symmetry.space_group_name_H-M   'P 1'
#
loop_
_entity.id
_entity.type
_entity.pdbx_description
1 polymer ?
#
loop_
_entity_poly.entity_id
_entity_poly.type
_entity_poly.pdbx_seq_one_letter_code
_entity_poly.pdbx_strand_id
1 'polypeptide(L)'
;MGLEELENKLYENNNGEIAEVISLVRQCVGVLYETVLWVAQIGNAIPVRDQILLLYESWHELFLVGLFNKLRTTPIQQTLPGLQISGALEDQWYIITTVLNKLKGFKLDLVAMGRFKQLVFLRYDAHGMQYPCSVHIENLQTQAQMMLREHLLYDNLKFGKMLLTVGDLRDVEARSVRSIFFHHCPNFEGLLQAIITEVFRIHPVPLCRRYN
;
A
#
# COMPACT_ATOMS: atom_id res chain seq x y z
N MET A 1 34.31 -16.24 31.59
CA MET A 1 33.37 -15.59 30.67
C MET A 1 33.83 -14.15 30.56
N GLY A 2 34.75 -13.91 29.62
CA GLY A 2 35.51 -12.67 29.54
C GLY A 2 34.66 -11.54 28.99
N LEU A 3 34.92 -10.30 29.42
CA LEU A 3 34.26 -9.10 28.90
C LEU A 3 34.32 -9.01 27.36
N GLU A 4 35.36 -9.58 26.73
CA GLU A 4 35.49 -9.71 25.26
C GLU A 4 34.46 -10.65 24.61
N GLU A 5 34.00 -11.72 25.28
CA GLU A 5 32.92 -12.58 24.76
C GLU A 5 31.56 -11.90 24.87
N LEU A 6 31.37 -11.01 25.85
CA LEU A 6 30.14 -10.23 25.98
C LEU A 6 30.12 -9.06 24.99
N GLU A 7 31.25 -8.37 24.81
CA GLU A 7 31.40 -7.33 23.77
C GLU A 7 31.25 -7.92 22.37
N ASN A 8 31.92 -9.03 22.03
CA ASN A 8 31.75 -9.64 20.71
C ASN A 8 30.32 -10.14 20.48
N LYS A 9 29.64 -10.68 21.51
CA LYS A 9 28.20 -11.02 21.39
C LYS A 9 27.30 -9.80 21.25
N LEU A 10 27.64 -8.67 21.88
CA LEU A 10 26.91 -7.41 21.72
C LEU A 10 27.16 -6.79 20.34
N TYR A 11 28.38 -6.83 19.83
CA TYR A 11 28.73 -6.36 18.47
C TYR A 11 28.17 -7.27 17.37
N GLU A 12 28.15 -8.60 17.55
CA GLU A 12 27.51 -9.55 16.63
C GLU A 12 25.97 -9.50 16.69
N ASN A 13 25.36 -9.37 17.89
CA ASN A 13 23.91 -9.17 18.02
C ASN A 13 23.46 -7.84 17.41
N ASN A 14 24.22 -6.76 17.64
CA ASN A 14 23.88 -5.45 17.07
C ASN A 14 23.94 -5.48 15.54
N ASN A 15 24.90 -6.19 14.94
CA ASN A 15 24.96 -6.34 13.47
C ASN A 15 23.75 -7.11 12.91
N GLY A 16 23.30 -8.16 13.61
CA GLY A 16 22.10 -8.91 13.23
C GLY A 16 20.83 -8.06 13.29
N GLU A 17 20.61 -7.38 14.40
CA GLU A 17 19.45 -6.51 14.60
C GLU A 17 19.45 -5.33 13.61
N ILE A 18 20.61 -4.70 13.39
CA ILE A 18 20.77 -3.64 12.38
C ILE A 18 20.49 -4.18 10.97
N ALA A 19 20.93 -5.39 10.63
CA ALA A 19 20.67 -5.99 9.33
C ALA A 19 19.18 -6.29 9.11
N GLU A 20 18.48 -6.76 10.15
CA GLU A 20 17.03 -6.96 10.12
C GLU A 20 16.30 -5.63 9.90
N VAL A 21 16.66 -4.58 10.65
CA VAL A 21 16.10 -3.23 10.50
C VAL A 21 16.33 -2.67 9.09
N ILE A 22 17.55 -2.78 8.55
CA ILE A 22 17.84 -2.33 7.17
C ILE A 22 16.98 -3.09 6.17
N SER A 23 16.81 -4.41 6.37
CA SER A 23 15.98 -5.22 5.51
C SER A 23 14.50 -4.83 5.59
N LEU A 24 13.97 -4.58 6.80
CA LEU A 24 12.62 -4.08 7.02
C LEU A 24 12.37 -2.79 6.25
N VAL A 25 13.23 -1.79 6.47
CA VAL A 25 13.11 -0.47 5.84
C VAL A 25 13.17 -0.62 4.31
N ARG A 26 14.13 -1.40 3.79
CA ARG A 26 14.25 -1.65 2.35
C ARG A 26 12.97 -2.26 1.76
N GLN A 27 12.37 -3.23 2.44
CA GLN A 27 11.17 -3.90 1.95
C GLN A 27 9.95 -2.98 2.00
N CYS A 28 9.74 -2.26 3.11
CA CYS A 28 8.65 -1.29 3.24
C CYS A 28 8.77 -0.17 2.20
N VAL A 29 9.97 0.41 2.03
CA VAL A 29 10.21 1.46 1.03
C VAL A 29 10.02 0.92 -0.39
N GLY A 30 10.47 -0.31 -0.67
CA GLY A 30 10.26 -0.95 -1.97
C GLY A 30 8.77 -1.13 -2.30
N VAL A 31 7.97 -1.61 -1.35
CA VAL A 31 6.51 -1.74 -1.51
C VAL A 31 5.86 -0.37 -1.71
N LEU A 32 6.28 0.64 -0.94
CA LEU A 32 5.77 2.00 -1.10
C LEU A 32 6.09 2.56 -2.49
N TYR A 33 7.33 2.38 -2.96
CA TYR A 33 7.74 2.78 -4.31
C TYR A 33 6.91 2.07 -5.39
N GLU A 34 6.73 0.76 -5.29
CA GLU A 34 5.89 -0.01 -6.22
C GLU A 34 4.43 0.48 -6.21
N THR A 35 3.91 0.89 -5.05
CA THR A 35 2.58 1.50 -4.93
C THR A 35 2.50 2.84 -5.67
N VAL A 36 3.46 3.75 -5.46
CA VAL A 36 3.49 5.04 -6.17
C VAL A 36 3.67 4.84 -7.67
N LEU A 37 4.56 3.92 -8.06
CA LEU A 37 4.78 3.56 -9.46
C LEU A 37 3.49 3.03 -10.12
N TRP A 38 2.76 2.16 -9.43
CA TRP A 38 1.49 1.65 -9.93
C TRP A 38 0.47 2.79 -10.15
N VAL A 39 0.43 3.80 -9.28
CA VAL A 39 -0.43 4.97 -9.47
C VAL A 39 -0.03 5.76 -10.72
N ALA A 40 1.26 6.04 -10.90
CA ALA A 40 1.75 6.72 -12.10
C ALA A 40 1.44 5.93 -13.39
N GLN A 41 1.41 4.59 -13.31
CA GLN A 41 1.06 3.71 -14.42
C GLN A 41 -0.44 3.68 -14.78
N ILE A 42 -1.34 4.22 -13.93
CA ILE A 42 -2.75 4.44 -14.32
C ILE A 42 -2.84 5.40 -15.52
N GLY A 43 -1.79 6.20 -15.74
CA GLY A 43 -1.63 7.03 -16.93
C GLY A 43 -2.64 8.17 -16.94
N ASN A 44 -3.18 8.49 -18.11
CA ASN A 44 -3.96 9.70 -18.33
C ASN A 44 -5.42 9.62 -17.86
N ALA A 45 -5.83 8.48 -17.29
CA ALA A 45 -7.21 8.29 -16.87
C ALA A 45 -7.63 9.31 -15.80
N ILE A 46 -6.69 9.83 -15.01
CA ILE A 46 -6.92 10.83 -13.96
C ILE A 46 -5.85 11.91 -14.10
N PRO A 47 -6.14 13.21 -13.89
CA PRO A 47 -5.11 14.25 -13.87
C PRO A 47 -4.05 13.99 -12.79
N VAL A 48 -2.78 14.30 -13.06
CA VAL A 48 -1.66 14.05 -12.12
C VAL A 48 -1.92 14.65 -10.73
N ARG A 49 -2.46 15.87 -10.66
CA ARG A 49 -2.83 16.53 -9.41
C ARG A 49 -3.78 15.68 -8.57
N ASP A 50 -4.78 15.10 -9.22
CA ASP A 50 -5.81 14.28 -8.56
C ASP A 50 -5.30 12.88 -8.24
N GLN A 51 -4.39 12.33 -9.05
CA GLN A 51 -3.68 11.08 -8.72
C GLN A 51 -2.87 11.23 -7.43
N ILE A 52 -2.11 12.34 -7.30
CA ILE A 52 -1.30 12.62 -6.11
C ILE A 52 -2.21 12.83 -4.89
N LEU A 53 -3.33 13.55 -5.05
CA LEU A 53 -4.31 13.74 -3.98
C LEU A 53 -4.87 12.40 -3.48
N LEU A 54 -5.36 11.56 -4.38
CA LEU A 54 -5.85 10.22 -4.05
C LEU A 54 -4.78 9.37 -3.39
N LEU A 55 -3.53 9.48 -3.84
CA LEU A 55 -2.40 8.76 -3.25
C LEU A 55 -2.14 9.22 -1.81
N TYR A 56 -2.14 10.52 -1.51
CA TYR A 56 -2.00 10.99 -0.13
C TYR A 56 -3.12 10.48 0.79
N GLU A 57 -4.34 10.34 0.28
CA GLU A 57 -5.49 9.82 1.02
C GLU A 57 -5.46 8.29 1.20
N SER A 58 -4.81 7.54 0.31
CA SER A 58 -4.94 6.06 0.24
C SER A 58 -3.61 5.30 0.25
N TRP A 59 -2.46 5.97 0.43
CA TRP A 59 -1.14 5.34 0.34
C TRP A 59 -1.00 4.14 1.29
N HIS A 60 -1.58 4.23 2.48
CA HIS A 60 -1.47 3.22 3.53
C HIS A 60 -2.26 1.97 3.19
N GLU A 61 -3.48 2.13 2.65
CA GLU A 61 -4.29 1.02 2.16
C GLU A 61 -3.63 0.33 0.97
N LEU A 62 -3.14 1.11 0.00
CA LEU A 62 -2.44 0.58 -1.16
C LEU A 62 -1.11 -0.08 -0.78
N PHE A 63 -0.41 0.45 0.22
CA PHE A 63 0.78 -0.15 0.80
C PHE A 63 0.44 -1.52 1.41
N LEU A 64 -0.65 -1.67 2.16
CA LEU A 64 -1.06 -2.96 2.72
C LEU A 64 -1.41 -3.99 1.65
N VAL A 65 -2.11 -3.57 0.58
CA VAL A 65 -2.40 -4.44 -0.57
C VAL A 65 -1.10 -4.80 -1.32
N GLY A 66 -0.16 -3.87 -1.44
CA GLY A 66 1.17 -4.12 -2.00
C GLY A 66 2.00 -5.09 -1.15
N LEU A 67 1.96 -4.91 0.17
CA LEU A 67 2.64 -5.76 1.14
C LEU A 67 2.08 -7.19 1.07
N PHE A 68 0.75 -7.34 1.02
CA PHE A 68 0.10 -8.63 0.82
C PHE A 68 0.67 -9.40 -0.38
N ASN A 69 0.93 -8.72 -1.51
CA ASN A 69 1.50 -9.37 -2.68
C ASN A 69 2.91 -9.94 -2.42
N LYS A 70 3.71 -9.30 -1.56
CA LYS A 70 5.02 -9.81 -1.11
C LYS A 70 4.87 -10.96 -0.11
N LEU A 71 3.89 -10.85 0.80
CA LEU A 71 3.58 -11.89 1.79
C LEU A 71 2.96 -13.15 1.19
N ARG A 72 2.47 -13.08 -0.05
CA ARG A 72 1.83 -14.23 -0.72
C ARG A 72 2.79 -15.39 -0.93
N THR A 73 4.09 -15.12 -1.02
CA THR A 73 5.14 -16.12 -1.27
C THR A 73 5.96 -16.44 -0.03
N THR A 74 5.93 -15.61 1.02
CA THR A 74 6.78 -15.75 2.21
C THR A 74 6.05 -15.36 3.51
N PRO A 75 6.30 -16.05 4.64
CA PRO A 75 5.78 -15.66 5.95
C PRO A 75 6.20 -14.24 6.36
N ILE A 76 5.36 -13.56 7.14
CA ILE A 76 5.56 -12.15 7.52
C ILE A 76 6.89 -11.89 8.23
N GLN A 77 7.35 -12.80 9.10
CA GLN A 77 8.62 -12.69 9.80
C GLN A 77 9.83 -12.77 8.85
N GLN A 78 9.68 -13.46 7.72
CA GLN A 78 10.74 -13.56 6.71
C GLN A 78 10.72 -12.38 5.75
N THR A 79 9.53 -11.86 5.44
CA THR A 79 9.37 -10.69 4.57
C THR A 79 9.76 -9.39 5.28
N LEU A 80 9.45 -9.29 6.57
CA LEU A 80 9.64 -8.12 7.43
C LEU A 80 10.40 -8.52 8.70
N PRO A 81 11.69 -8.88 8.59
CA PRO A 81 12.52 -9.17 9.77
C PRO A 81 12.66 -7.91 10.64
N GLY A 82 12.75 -8.04 11.95
CA GLY A 82 12.85 -6.89 12.86
C GLY A 82 11.56 -6.08 13.05
N LEU A 83 10.40 -6.53 12.52
CA LEU A 83 9.12 -5.86 12.81
C LEU A 83 8.73 -6.06 14.27
N GLN A 84 8.74 -4.98 15.04
CA GLN A 84 8.28 -4.97 16.43
C GLN A 84 6.96 -4.20 16.55
N ILE A 85 5.97 -4.83 17.16
CA ILE A 85 4.66 -4.22 17.43
C ILE A 85 4.64 -3.79 18.89
N SER A 86 4.49 -2.49 19.13
CA SER A 86 4.27 -1.96 20.48
C SER A 86 2.85 -2.28 20.96
N GLY A 87 2.68 -2.51 22.26
CA GLY A 87 1.38 -2.83 22.87
C GLY A 87 0.28 -1.82 22.53
N ALA A 88 0.62 -0.53 22.40
CA ALA A 88 -0.34 0.51 22.03
C ALA A 88 -0.89 0.40 20.59
N LEU A 89 -0.27 -0.42 19.73
CA LEU A 89 -0.63 -0.62 18.34
C LEU A 89 -1.20 -2.03 18.07
N GLU A 90 -1.42 -2.86 19.11
CA GLU A 90 -1.91 -4.23 18.96
C GLU A 90 -3.28 -4.30 18.31
N ASP A 91 -4.21 -3.41 18.68
CA ASP A 91 -5.56 -3.36 18.08
C ASP A 91 -5.50 -3.07 16.58
N GLN A 92 -4.67 -2.10 16.19
CA GLN A 92 -4.46 -1.73 14.79
C GLN A 92 -3.76 -2.85 14.02
N TRP A 93 -2.78 -3.50 14.63
CA TRP A 93 -2.11 -4.67 14.08
C TRP A 93 -3.09 -5.84 13.87
N TYR A 94 -4.02 -6.05 14.80
CA TYR A 94 -5.07 -7.06 14.67
C TYR A 94 -5.96 -6.79 13.46
N ILE A 95 -6.37 -5.54 13.23
CA ILE A 95 -7.15 -5.15 12.04
C ILE A 95 -6.33 -5.42 10.77
N ILE A 96 -5.08 -4.96 10.71
CA ILE A 96 -4.19 -5.16 9.55
C ILE A 96 -4.03 -6.65 9.23
N THR A 97 -3.70 -7.46 10.22
CA THR A 97 -3.52 -8.92 10.03
C THR A 97 -4.81 -9.61 9.62
N THR A 98 -5.96 -9.16 10.14
CA THR A 98 -7.29 -9.65 9.74
C THR A 98 -7.55 -9.36 8.27
N VAL A 99 -7.28 -8.14 7.80
CA VAL A 99 -7.41 -7.76 6.39
C VAL A 99 -6.47 -8.58 5.50
N LEU A 100 -5.20 -8.73 5.89
CA LEU A 100 -4.24 -9.54 5.14
C LEU A 100 -4.69 -11.01 5.02
N ASN A 101 -5.28 -11.57 6.08
CA ASN A 101 -5.84 -12.92 6.07
C ASN A 101 -7.08 -13.04 5.18
N LYS A 102 -7.98 -12.04 5.17
CA LYS A 102 -9.12 -11.97 4.25
C LYS A 102 -8.63 -11.96 2.79
N LEU A 103 -7.64 -11.13 2.46
CA LEU A 103 -7.02 -11.06 1.13
C LEU A 103 -6.40 -12.41 0.72
N LYS A 104 -5.74 -13.11 1.65
CA LYS A 104 -5.20 -14.46 1.43
C LYS A 104 -6.30 -15.46 1.05
N GLY A 105 -7.44 -15.39 1.72
CA GLY A 105 -8.60 -16.25 1.47
C GLY A 105 -9.22 -16.07 0.09
N PHE A 106 -9.14 -14.88 -0.50
CA PHE A 106 -9.73 -14.61 -1.81
C PHE A 106 -9.00 -15.29 -2.98
N LYS A 107 -7.72 -15.65 -2.82
CA LYS A 107 -6.91 -16.29 -3.88
C LYS A 107 -7.02 -15.55 -5.22
N LEU A 108 -6.84 -14.23 -5.18
CA LEU A 108 -6.90 -13.39 -6.38
C LEU A 108 -5.71 -13.66 -7.29
N ASP A 109 -5.94 -13.65 -8.61
CA ASP A 109 -4.89 -13.58 -9.60
C ASP A 109 -4.42 -12.12 -9.78
N LEU A 110 -3.42 -11.90 -10.65
CA LEU A 110 -2.83 -10.58 -10.86
C LEU A 110 -3.83 -9.57 -11.44
N VAL A 111 -4.76 -10.03 -12.29
CA VAL A 111 -5.76 -9.18 -12.93
C VAL A 111 -6.80 -8.72 -11.91
N ALA A 112 -7.39 -9.65 -11.15
CA ALA A 112 -8.34 -9.34 -10.10
C ALA A 112 -7.71 -8.47 -9.00
N MET A 113 -6.44 -8.71 -8.67
CA MET A 113 -5.69 -7.87 -7.73
C MET A 113 -5.52 -6.44 -8.25
N GLY A 114 -5.21 -6.27 -9.54
CA GLY A 114 -5.15 -4.95 -10.17
C GLY A 114 -6.48 -4.20 -10.08
N ARG A 115 -7.61 -4.88 -10.34
CA ARG A 115 -8.95 -4.30 -10.19
C ARG A 115 -9.30 -3.99 -8.74
N PHE A 116 -8.93 -4.84 -7.81
CA PHE A 116 -9.10 -4.60 -6.39
C PHE A 116 -8.31 -3.35 -5.92
N LYS A 117 -7.06 -3.20 -6.36
CA LYS A 117 -6.27 -1.98 -6.10
C LYS A 117 -6.93 -0.72 -6.66
N GLN A 118 -7.54 -0.79 -7.85
CA GLN A 118 -8.31 0.35 -8.40
C GLN A 118 -9.47 0.73 -7.48
N LEU A 119 -10.20 -0.23 -6.91
CA LEU A 119 -11.29 0.06 -5.96
C LEU A 119 -10.82 0.71 -4.67
N VAL A 120 -9.64 0.33 -4.17
CA VAL A 120 -9.01 0.93 -2.99
C VAL A 120 -8.56 2.37 -3.28
N PHE A 121 -7.97 2.60 -4.46
CA PHE A 121 -7.43 3.89 -4.87
C PHE A 121 -8.50 4.93 -5.25
N LEU A 122 -9.52 4.52 -6.01
CA LEU A 122 -10.51 5.43 -6.58
C LEU A 122 -11.50 5.90 -5.50
N ARG A 123 -11.41 7.17 -5.11
CA ARG A 123 -12.30 7.82 -4.14
C ARG A 123 -12.85 9.12 -4.71
N TYR A 124 -14.14 9.11 -5.05
CA TYR A 124 -14.79 10.29 -5.61
C TYR A 124 -14.97 11.41 -4.58
N ASP A 125 -15.00 11.07 -3.30
CA ASP A 125 -15.24 11.90 -2.13
C ASP A 125 -13.95 12.35 -1.41
N ALA A 126 -12.78 12.16 -2.02
CA ALA A 126 -11.50 12.55 -1.43
C ALA A 126 -11.42 14.06 -1.16
N HIS A 127 -10.78 14.44 -0.05
CA HIS A 127 -10.71 15.84 0.36
C HIS A 127 -9.99 16.70 -0.68
N GLY A 128 -10.64 17.77 -1.16
CA GLY A 128 -10.09 18.65 -2.19
C GLY A 128 -10.28 18.15 -3.62
N MET A 129 -11.08 17.11 -3.85
CA MET A 129 -11.62 16.77 -5.17
C MET A 129 -12.57 17.84 -5.67
N GLN A 130 -12.47 18.16 -6.96
CA GLN A 130 -13.28 19.20 -7.60
C GLN A 130 -14.18 18.60 -8.68
N TYR A 131 -15.30 19.26 -8.94
CA TYR A 131 -16.13 18.99 -10.12
C TYR A 131 -15.42 19.51 -11.39
N PRO A 132 -15.41 18.78 -12.51
CA PRO A 132 -16.11 17.52 -12.80
C PRO A 132 -15.30 16.23 -12.50
N CYS A 133 -14.09 16.33 -11.94
CA CYS A 133 -13.20 15.19 -11.72
C CYS A 133 -13.80 14.15 -10.77
N SER A 134 -14.48 14.58 -9.71
CA SER A 134 -15.17 13.68 -8.77
C SER A 134 -16.12 12.70 -9.48
N VAL A 135 -16.97 13.19 -10.37
CA VAL A 135 -17.90 12.37 -11.17
C VAL A 135 -17.15 11.41 -12.10
N HIS A 136 -16.04 11.87 -12.69
CA HIS A 136 -15.20 11.02 -13.52
C HIS A 136 -14.58 9.85 -12.73
N ILE A 137 -14.13 10.11 -11.50
CA ILE A 137 -13.59 9.07 -10.61
C ILE A 137 -14.67 8.10 -10.16
N GLU A 138 -15.88 8.59 -9.88
CA GLU A 138 -17.04 7.73 -9.61
C GLU A 138 -17.31 6.78 -10.78
N ASN A 139 -17.32 7.28 -12.01
CA ASN A 139 -17.48 6.47 -13.22
C ASN A 139 -16.36 5.42 -13.37
N LEU A 140 -15.11 5.79 -13.11
CA LEU A 140 -13.98 4.86 -13.12
C LEU A 140 -14.14 3.78 -12.03
N GLN A 141 -14.66 4.15 -10.86
CA GLN A 141 -14.92 3.21 -9.76
C GLN A 141 -16.01 2.21 -10.16
N THR A 142 -17.11 2.69 -10.77
CA THR A 142 -18.16 1.83 -11.33
C THR A 142 -17.61 0.85 -12.36
N GLN A 143 -16.77 1.33 -13.29
CA GLN A 143 -16.12 0.49 -14.28
C GLN A 143 -15.23 -0.58 -13.61
N ALA A 144 -14.40 -0.20 -12.63
CA ALA A 144 -13.56 -1.14 -11.90
C ALA A 144 -14.38 -2.24 -11.19
N GLN A 145 -15.54 -1.87 -10.60
CA GLN A 145 -16.45 -2.84 -9.97
C GLN A 145 -17.04 -3.82 -10.99
N MET A 146 -17.50 -3.31 -12.13
CA MET A 146 -18.04 -4.14 -13.22
C MET A 146 -16.98 -5.14 -13.73
N MET A 147 -15.78 -4.65 -14.01
CA MET A 147 -14.68 -5.49 -14.50
C MET A 147 -14.25 -6.55 -13.48
N LEU A 148 -14.21 -6.20 -12.19
CA LEU A 148 -13.91 -7.17 -11.14
C LEU A 148 -15.01 -8.24 -11.05
N ARG A 149 -16.28 -7.85 -11.09
CA ARG A 149 -17.42 -8.79 -10.99
C ARG A 149 -17.45 -9.76 -12.18
N GLU A 150 -17.18 -9.26 -13.38
CA GLU A 150 -17.06 -10.08 -14.59
C GLU A 150 -15.91 -11.09 -14.47
N HIS A 151 -14.73 -10.63 -14.01
CA HIS A 151 -13.55 -11.49 -13.82
C HIS A 151 -13.77 -12.58 -12.77
N LEU A 152 -14.60 -12.30 -11.76
CA LEU A 152 -15.02 -13.28 -10.75
C LEU A 152 -16.15 -14.21 -11.23
N LEU A 153 -16.50 -14.18 -12.52
CA LEU A 153 -17.58 -14.97 -13.11
C LEU A 153 -18.91 -14.80 -12.36
N TYR A 154 -19.18 -13.58 -11.89
CA TYR A 154 -20.37 -13.22 -11.13
C TYR A 154 -20.53 -13.98 -9.79
N ASP A 155 -19.43 -14.44 -9.16
CA ASP A 155 -19.42 -14.85 -7.76
C ASP A 155 -19.72 -13.65 -6.84
N ASN A 156 -21.00 -13.35 -6.67
CA ASN A 156 -21.49 -12.18 -5.94
C ASN A 156 -21.12 -12.27 -4.44
N LEU A 157 -20.95 -13.47 -3.88
CA LEU A 157 -20.56 -13.64 -2.49
C LEU A 157 -19.10 -13.23 -2.30
N LYS A 158 -18.21 -13.72 -3.17
CA LYS A 158 -16.79 -13.33 -3.14
C LYS A 158 -16.62 -11.85 -3.44
N PHE A 159 -17.33 -11.33 -4.44
CA PHE A 159 -17.35 -9.91 -4.76
C PHE A 159 -17.79 -9.05 -3.57
N GLY A 160 -18.91 -9.40 -2.92
CA GLY A 160 -19.40 -8.69 -1.74
C GLY A 160 -18.39 -8.69 -0.58
N LYS A 161 -17.76 -9.83 -0.30
CA LYS A 161 -16.69 -9.92 0.71
C LYS A 161 -15.50 -9.04 0.37
N MET A 162 -15.13 -8.92 -0.89
CA MET A 162 -14.05 -8.03 -1.34
C MET A 162 -14.42 -6.56 -1.11
N LEU A 163 -15.63 -6.14 -1.44
CA LEU A 163 -16.08 -4.77 -1.17
C LEU A 163 -16.07 -4.44 0.33
N LEU A 164 -16.49 -5.39 1.19
CA LEU A 164 -16.37 -5.23 2.64
C LEU A 164 -14.91 -5.11 3.08
N THR A 165 -13.99 -5.84 2.45
CA THR A 165 -12.55 -5.72 2.73
C THR A 165 -11.98 -4.36 2.30
N VAL A 166 -12.53 -3.73 1.26
CA VAL A 166 -12.21 -2.33 0.94
C VAL A 166 -12.67 -1.41 2.07
N GLY A 167 -13.83 -1.67 2.67
CA GLY A 167 -14.29 -0.96 3.88
C GLY A 167 -13.35 -1.16 5.06
N ASP A 168 -13.00 -2.41 5.37
CA ASP A 168 -12.07 -2.74 6.46
C ASP A 168 -10.69 -2.07 6.28
N LEU A 169 -10.22 -1.92 5.03
CA LEU A 169 -8.99 -1.21 4.72
C LEU A 169 -9.08 0.28 5.08
N ARG A 170 -10.24 0.92 4.86
CA ARG A 170 -10.46 2.34 5.17
C ARG A 170 -10.49 2.64 6.67
N ASP A 171 -10.79 1.65 7.48
CA ASP A 171 -10.75 1.77 8.94
C ASP A 171 -9.32 1.74 9.49
N VAL A 172 -8.32 1.35 8.67
CA VAL A 172 -6.91 1.35 9.08
C VAL A 172 -6.35 2.76 8.99
N GLU A 173 -5.86 3.30 10.11
CA GLU A 173 -5.30 4.64 10.11
C GLU A 173 -3.91 4.71 9.45
N ALA A 174 -3.70 5.71 8.59
CA ALA A 174 -2.39 6.00 7.99
C ALA A 174 -1.28 6.19 9.04
N ARG A 175 -1.61 6.79 10.20
CA ARG A 175 -0.67 7.00 11.32
C ARG A 175 -0.22 5.69 11.95
N SER A 176 -1.12 4.72 12.05
CA SER A 176 -0.83 3.37 12.56
C SER A 176 0.10 2.63 11.61
N VAL A 177 -0.19 2.65 10.31
CA VAL A 177 0.67 2.04 9.29
C VAL A 177 2.06 2.68 9.29
N ARG A 178 2.14 4.01 9.39
CA ARG A 178 3.42 4.73 9.53
C ARG A 178 4.18 4.28 10.79
N SER A 179 3.51 4.23 11.94
CA SER A 179 4.14 3.85 13.21
C SER A 179 4.57 2.38 13.25
N ILE A 180 3.89 1.49 12.54
CA ILE A 180 4.24 0.06 12.49
C ILE A 180 5.39 -0.17 11.50
N PHE A 181 5.23 0.26 10.24
CA PHE A 181 6.12 -0.14 9.15
C PHE A 181 7.26 0.85 8.87
N PHE A 182 7.13 2.10 9.33
CA PHE A 182 8.04 3.20 9.02
C PHE A 182 8.56 3.92 10.28
N HIS A 183 8.54 3.27 11.46
CA HIS A 183 9.05 3.87 12.70
C HIS A 183 10.54 4.23 12.64
N HIS A 184 11.33 3.48 11.87
CA HIS A 184 12.74 3.81 11.59
C HIS A 184 12.93 4.90 10.53
N CYS A 185 11.86 5.47 9.98
CA CYS A 185 11.88 6.55 8.98
C CYS A 185 11.36 7.85 9.62
N PRO A 186 12.22 8.64 10.31
CA PRO A 186 11.79 9.80 11.08
C PRO A 186 11.08 10.86 10.21
N ASN A 187 11.53 11.08 8.97
CA ASN A 187 10.91 11.97 8.00
C ASN A 187 10.15 11.20 6.91
N PHE A 188 9.13 10.42 7.30
CA PHE A 188 8.29 9.68 6.36
C PHE A 188 7.62 10.59 5.31
N GLU A 189 7.16 11.77 5.69
CA GLU A 189 6.50 12.69 4.74
C GLU A 189 7.46 13.15 3.64
N GLY A 190 8.68 13.53 4.01
CA GLY A 190 9.72 13.88 3.04
C GLY A 190 10.12 12.70 2.15
N LEU A 191 10.19 11.49 2.71
CA LEU A 191 10.43 10.27 1.94
C LEU A 191 9.32 10.01 0.92
N LEU A 192 8.05 10.06 1.35
CA LEU A 192 6.89 9.86 0.48
C LEU A 192 6.88 10.92 -0.64
N GLN A 193 7.09 12.19 -0.30
CA GLN A 193 7.16 13.27 -1.29
C GLN A 193 8.32 13.07 -2.27
N ALA A 194 9.49 12.63 -1.81
CA ALA A 194 10.63 12.34 -2.68
C ALA A 194 10.33 11.20 -3.65
N ILE A 195 9.71 10.10 -3.18
CA ILE A 195 9.28 8.98 -4.02
C ILE A 195 8.27 9.44 -5.06
N ILE A 196 7.23 10.20 -4.67
CA ILE A 196 6.22 10.75 -5.59
C ILE A 196 6.90 11.62 -6.65
N THR A 197 7.75 12.55 -6.23
CA THR A 197 8.44 13.46 -7.14
C THR A 197 9.27 12.69 -8.15
N GLU A 198 10.05 11.70 -7.70
CA GLU A 198 10.93 10.94 -8.58
C GLU A 198 10.14 10.05 -9.55
N VAL A 199 9.13 9.33 -9.06
CA VAL A 199 8.31 8.44 -9.88
C VAL A 199 7.58 9.21 -10.98
N PHE A 200 6.90 10.31 -10.62
CA PHE A 200 6.17 11.12 -11.60
C PHE A 200 7.09 11.92 -12.54
N ARG A 201 8.35 12.13 -12.16
CA ARG A 201 9.39 12.69 -13.04
C ARG A 201 9.87 11.67 -14.08
N ILE A 202 10.15 10.43 -13.66
CA ILE A 202 10.65 9.36 -14.55
C ILE A 202 9.53 8.82 -15.45
N HIS A 203 8.31 8.73 -14.93
CA HIS A 203 7.14 8.23 -15.65
C HIS A 203 6.15 9.36 -15.90
N PRO A 204 6.47 10.32 -16.80
CA PRO A 204 5.54 11.38 -17.11
C PRO A 204 4.28 10.76 -17.72
N VAL A 205 3.14 11.08 -17.13
CA VAL A 205 1.82 10.83 -17.69
C VAL A 205 1.81 11.44 -19.10
N PRO A 206 1.70 10.65 -20.19
CA PRO A 206 1.86 11.18 -21.53
C PRO A 206 0.82 12.28 -21.74
N LEU A 207 1.24 13.54 -21.88
CA LEU A 207 0.31 14.65 -22.06
C LEU A 207 -0.67 14.30 -23.19
N CYS A 208 -1.96 14.12 -22.86
CA CYS A 208 -2.99 14.03 -23.88
C CYS A 208 -2.83 15.28 -24.74
N ARG A 209 -2.42 15.10 -26.00
CA ARG A 209 -2.43 16.17 -27.00
C ARG A 209 -3.85 16.72 -26.98
N ARG A 210 -4.01 17.94 -26.49
CA ARG A 210 -5.23 18.72 -26.70
C ARG A 210 -5.39 18.79 -28.22
N TYR A 211 -6.37 18.07 -28.75
CA TYR A 211 -6.83 18.34 -30.09
C TYR A 211 -7.44 19.74 -30.03
N ASN A 212 -6.74 20.69 -30.66
CA ASN A 212 -7.27 22.00 -31.03
C ASN A 212 -8.46 21.83 -31.97
#